data_AF-A0A444ZIQ1-F1
#
_entry.id   AF-A0A444ZIQ1-F1
#
_cell.length_a   1.000
_cell.length_b   1.000
_cell.length_c   1.000
_cell.angle_alpha   90.00
_cell.angle_beta   90.00
_cell.angle_gamma   90.00
#
_symmetry.space_group_name_H-M   'P 1'
#
loop_
_entity.id
_entity.type
_entity.pdbx_description
1 polymer ?
#
loop_
_entity_poly.entity_id
_entity_poly.type
_entity_poly.pdbx_seq_one_letter_code
_entity_poly.pdbx_strand_id
1 'polypeptide(L)'
;MIPTLLTITSVFIIAFIAAPPVDIDGIREPVSGSLLYGNNIILGAIIPTSAAIGLHFYPIWEAASVDEWLYNGSPYELIVLHFLLGVVFRTPPTSPPFEFASPPISLLSFLLLEGKQTSKFGVFFHDNRAKTH
;
A
#
# COMPACT_ATOMS: atom_id res chain seq x y z
N MET A 1 -7.27 5.17 -13.66
CA MET A 1 -7.84 5.69 -12.38
C MET A 1 -8.97 4.82 -11.83
N ILE A 2 -10.10 4.65 -12.52
CA ILE A 2 -11.24 3.86 -11.98
C ILE A 2 -10.86 2.41 -11.62
N PRO A 3 -10.28 1.58 -12.52
CA PRO A 3 -9.96 0.20 -12.17
C PRO A 3 -8.93 0.10 -11.03
N THR A 4 -7.93 0.98 -11.01
CA THR A 4 -6.89 0.98 -9.97
C THR A 4 -7.44 1.34 -8.59
N LEU A 5 -8.36 2.31 -8.49
CA LEU A 5 -8.99 2.68 -7.22
C LEU A 5 -9.94 1.62 -6.70
N LEU A 6 -10.70 0.97 -7.59
CA LEU A 6 -11.57 -0.14 -7.21
C LEU A 6 -10.75 -1.31 -6.66
N THR A 7 -9.66 -1.67 -7.32
CA THR A 7 -8.75 -2.73 -6.86
C THR A 7 -8.16 -2.43 -5.49
N ILE A 8 -7.66 -1.21 -5.24
CA ILE A 8 -7.12 -0.85 -3.91
C ILE A 8 -8.21 -0.95 -2.85
N THR A 9 -9.39 -0.39 -3.13
CA THR A 9 -10.46 -0.30 -2.13
C THR A 9 -10.95 -1.69 -1.74
N SER A 10 -11.14 -2.58 -2.72
CA SER A 10 -11.57 -3.95 -2.46
C SER A 10 -10.51 -4.74 -1.69
N VAL A 11 -9.25 -4.71 -2.13
CA VAL A 11 -8.15 -5.46 -1.48
C VAL A 11 -7.87 -4.92 -0.09
N PHE A 12 -7.87 -3.61 0.12
CA PHE A 12 -7.68 -2.99 1.44
C PHE A 12 -8.77 -3.42 2.43
N ILE A 13 -10.05 -3.37 2.04
CA ILE A 13 -11.16 -3.76 2.93
C ILE A 13 -11.04 -5.24 3.30
N ILE A 14 -10.82 -6.13 2.34
CA ILE A 14 -10.72 -7.56 2.59
C ILE A 14 -9.52 -7.88 3.48
N ALA A 15 -8.34 -7.30 3.17
CA ALA A 15 -7.13 -7.56 3.93
C ALA A 15 -7.23 -7.01 5.37
N PHE A 16 -7.81 -5.82 5.56
CA PHE A 16 -7.98 -5.23 6.89
C PHE A 16 -8.92 -6.06 7.77
N ILE A 17 -9.94 -6.70 7.17
CA ILE A 17 -10.87 -7.53 7.92
C ILE A 17 -10.28 -8.92 8.18
N ALA A 18 -9.70 -9.56 7.17
CA ALA A 18 -9.51 -11.02 7.16
C ALA A 18 -8.11 -11.51 6.75
N ALA A 19 -7.11 -10.64 6.54
CA ALA A 19 -5.78 -11.11 6.20
C ALA A 19 -5.18 -11.96 7.34
N PRO A 20 -4.51 -13.09 7.03
CA PRO A 20 -3.79 -13.86 8.03
C PRO A 20 -2.55 -13.10 8.55
N PRO A 21 -1.91 -13.58 9.63
CA PRO A 21 -0.66 -13.03 10.13
C PRO A 21 0.46 -13.10 9.09
N VAL A 22 1.26 -12.04 9.01
CA VAL A 22 2.27 -11.81 7.97
C VAL A 22 3.69 -11.81 8.54
N ASP A 23 4.63 -12.52 7.91
CA ASP A 23 6.05 -12.53 8.30
C ASP A 23 6.80 -11.31 7.75
N ILE A 24 6.61 -10.16 8.42
CA ILE A 24 7.15 -8.86 7.99
C ILE A 24 8.68 -8.84 7.92
N ASP A 25 9.36 -9.47 8.87
CA ASP A 25 10.82 -9.42 8.97
C ASP A 25 11.51 -10.59 8.24
N GLY A 26 10.73 -11.57 7.75
CA GLY A 26 11.27 -12.76 7.07
C GLY A 26 11.97 -13.73 8.03
N ILE A 27 11.70 -13.62 9.32
CA ILE A 27 12.30 -14.44 10.39
C ILE A 27 11.34 -15.52 10.91
N ARG A 28 10.19 -15.69 10.24
CA ARG A 28 9.09 -16.60 10.61
C ARG A 28 8.40 -16.24 11.92
N GLU A 29 8.31 -14.95 12.22
CA GLU A 29 7.55 -14.41 13.36
C GLU A 29 6.38 -13.56 12.85
N PRO A 30 5.24 -14.21 12.51
CA PRO A 30 4.18 -13.51 11.82
C PRO A 30 3.40 -12.56 12.74
N VAL A 31 3.07 -11.38 12.21
CA VAL A 31 2.36 -10.31 12.91
C VAL A 31 0.91 -10.24 12.42
N SER A 32 -0.05 -10.24 13.34
CA SER A 32 -1.47 -10.09 13.04
C SER A 32 -1.83 -8.62 12.82
N GLY A 33 -2.38 -8.27 11.65
CA GLY A 33 -2.86 -6.92 11.35
C GLY A 33 -4.37 -6.77 11.18
N SER A 34 -5.11 -7.87 11.01
CA SER A 34 -6.53 -7.81 10.64
C SER A 34 -7.49 -7.95 11.83
N LEU A 35 -8.73 -7.54 11.63
CA LEU A 35 -9.77 -7.53 12.66
C LEU A 35 -10.14 -8.95 13.14
N LEU A 36 -10.27 -9.90 12.22
CA LEU A 36 -10.60 -11.30 12.57
C LEU A 36 -9.50 -11.99 13.37
N TYR A 37 -8.27 -11.48 13.32
CA TYR A 37 -7.13 -12.00 14.07
C TYR A 37 -6.85 -11.22 15.36
N GLY A 38 -7.88 -10.57 15.92
CA GLY A 38 -7.84 -9.99 17.27
C GLY A 38 -7.47 -8.50 17.32
N ASN A 39 -7.35 -7.82 16.18
CA ASN A 39 -7.14 -6.37 16.17
C ASN A 39 -8.46 -5.60 16.23
N ASN A 40 -8.41 -4.40 16.79
CA ASN A 40 -9.49 -3.42 16.72
C ASN A 40 -9.18 -2.36 15.65
N ILE A 41 -10.04 -1.36 15.47
CA ILE A 41 -9.87 -0.31 14.43
C ILE A 41 -8.58 0.52 14.66
N ILE A 42 -8.09 0.63 15.90
CA ILE A 42 -6.90 1.41 16.24
C ILE A 42 -5.62 0.61 15.99
N LEU A 43 -5.63 -0.69 16.30
CA LEU A 43 -4.48 -1.58 16.17
C LEU A 43 -4.40 -2.27 14.80
N GLY A 44 -5.52 -2.33 14.08
CA GLY A 44 -5.59 -2.95 12.77
C GLY A 44 -4.73 -2.22 11.76
N ALA A 45 -4.01 -2.99 10.94
CA ALA A 45 -3.14 -2.47 9.90
C ALA A 45 -2.99 -3.51 8.78
N ILE A 46 -2.70 -3.02 7.58
CA ILE A 46 -2.16 -3.88 6.52
C ILE A 46 -0.66 -4.02 6.79
N ILE A 47 -0.23 -5.24 7.12
CA ILE A 47 1.17 -5.53 7.41
C ILE A 47 1.98 -5.45 6.10
N PRO A 48 3.14 -4.76 6.08
CA PRO A 48 4.02 -4.68 4.93
C PRO A 48 4.51 -6.03 4.42
N THR A 49 4.89 -6.05 3.13
CA THR A 49 5.55 -7.19 2.49
C THR A 49 6.82 -7.57 3.24
N SER A 50 7.06 -8.88 3.34
CA SER A 50 8.21 -9.46 4.03
C SER A 50 9.55 -8.90 3.55
N ALA A 51 10.47 -8.63 4.48
CA ALA A 51 11.84 -8.27 4.19
C ALA A 51 12.60 -9.36 3.40
N ALA A 52 12.14 -10.62 3.46
CA ALA A 52 12.69 -11.71 2.65
C ALA A 52 12.44 -11.52 1.14
N ILE A 53 11.38 -10.82 0.75
CA ILE A 53 11.10 -10.43 -0.64
C ILE A 53 11.90 -9.16 -1.00
N GLY A 54 12.07 -8.25 -0.03
CA GLY A 54 12.79 -7.00 -0.24
C GLY A 54 12.08 -6.07 -1.23
N LEU A 55 12.76 -5.72 -2.33
CA LEU A 55 12.22 -4.86 -3.40
C LEU A 55 11.83 -5.64 -4.66
N HIS A 56 11.78 -6.97 -4.58
CA HIS A 56 11.34 -7.80 -5.69
C HIS A 56 9.84 -7.59 -5.93
N PHE A 57 9.46 -7.51 -7.21
CA PHE A 57 8.05 -7.45 -7.60
C PHE A 57 7.42 -8.82 -7.33
N TYR A 58 6.44 -8.88 -6.41
CA TYR A 58 5.87 -10.14 -5.95
C TYR A 58 4.34 -10.22 -6.20
N PRO A 59 3.94 -10.37 -7.47
CA PRO A 59 2.54 -10.51 -7.84
C PRO A 59 1.96 -11.86 -7.43
N ILE A 60 0.63 -11.99 -7.45
CA ILE A 60 -0.06 -13.20 -7.00
C ILE A 60 0.35 -14.49 -7.75
N TRP A 61 0.80 -14.35 -9.00
CA TRP A 61 1.26 -15.48 -9.82
C TRP A 61 2.72 -15.87 -9.60
N GLU A 62 3.47 -15.09 -8.80
CA GLU A 62 4.85 -15.44 -8.41
C GLU A 62 4.87 -16.41 -7.21
N ALA A 63 3.82 -16.39 -6.39
CA ALA A 63 3.67 -17.31 -5.27
C ALA A 63 3.22 -18.70 -5.74
N ALA A 64 3.63 -19.75 -5.03
CA ALA A 64 3.17 -21.11 -5.29
C ALA A 64 1.70 -21.31 -4.86
N SER A 65 1.19 -20.48 -3.95
CA SER A 65 -0.20 -20.49 -3.51
C SER A 65 -0.67 -19.11 -3.02
N VAL A 66 -1.99 -18.95 -2.91
CA VAL A 66 -2.59 -17.74 -2.31
C VAL A 66 -2.21 -17.62 -0.83
N ASP A 67 -2.09 -18.74 -0.12
CA ASP A 67 -1.73 -18.73 1.31
C ASP A 67 -0.29 -18.24 1.52
N GLU A 68 0.66 -18.68 0.69
CA GLU A 68 2.02 -18.16 0.70
C GLU A 68 2.06 -16.67 0.35
N TRP A 69 1.31 -16.27 -0.68
CA TRP A 69 1.20 -14.88 -1.08
C TRP A 69 0.69 -13.99 0.07
N LEU A 70 -0.31 -14.47 0.82
CA LEU A 70 -0.84 -13.78 1.99
C LEU A 70 0.15 -13.77 3.16
N TYR A 71 0.82 -14.89 3.43
CA TYR A 71 1.81 -15.01 4.51
C TYR A 71 2.98 -14.03 4.34
N ASN A 72 3.36 -13.76 3.10
CA ASN A 72 4.46 -12.84 2.79
C ASN A 72 4.05 -11.36 2.74
N GLY A 73 2.79 -11.01 3.02
CA GLY A 73 2.36 -9.60 3.11
C GLY A 73 2.13 -8.90 1.77
N SER A 74 2.10 -9.65 0.69
CA SER A 74 1.96 -9.17 -0.68
C SER A 74 0.70 -8.33 -1.01
N PRO A 75 -0.44 -8.42 -0.27
CA PRO A 75 -1.51 -7.43 -0.40
C PRO A 75 -1.05 -5.98 -0.21
N TYR A 76 -0.02 -5.75 0.61
CA TYR A 76 0.56 -4.43 0.83
C TYR A 76 1.16 -3.87 -0.46
N GLU A 77 2.02 -4.64 -1.13
CA GLU A 77 2.65 -4.23 -2.40
C GLU A 77 1.59 -3.91 -3.46
N LEU A 78 0.57 -4.76 -3.59
CA LEU A 78 -0.53 -4.55 -4.53
C LEU A 78 -1.26 -3.23 -4.24
N ILE A 79 -1.60 -2.96 -2.97
CA ILE A 79 -2.27 -1.72 -2.55
C ILE A 79 -1.41 -0.50 -2.88
N VAL A 80 -0.12 -0.52 -2.54
CA VAL A 80 0.79 0.61 -2.76
C VAL A 80 0.96 0.89 -4.25
N LEU A 81 1.24 -0.13 -5.06
CA LEU A 81 1.45 0.05 -6.50
C LEU A 81 0.19 0.57 -7.20
N HIS A 82 -0.98 0.01 -6.91
CA HIS A 82 -2.23 0.47 -7.50
C HIS A 82 -2.57 1.89 -7.02
N PHE A 83 -2.25 2.25 -5.78
CA PHE A 83 -2.44 3.59 -5.24
C PHE A 83 -1.60 4.62 -5.98
N LEU A 84 -0.31 4.34 -6.16
CA LEU A 84 0.59 5.20 -6.92
C LEU A 84 0.13 5.38 -8.37
N LEU A 85 -0.28 4.29 -9.04
CA LEU A 85 -0.86 4.35 -10.37
C LEU A 85 -2.16 5.18 -10.39
N GLY A 86 -3.03 5.00 -9.39
CA GLY A 86 -4.26 5.77 -9.23
C GLY A 86 -4.02 7.27 -9.13
N VAL A 87 -3.02 7.68 -8.35
CA VAL A 87 -2.59 9.09 -8.18
C VAL A 87 -2.03 9.63 -9.50
N VAL A 88 -1.13 8.89 -10.17
CA VAL A 88 -0.54 9.31 -11.44
C VAL A 88 -1.59 9.47 -12.54
N PHE A 89 -2.51 8.52 -12.68
CA PHE A 89 -3.57 8.60 -13.71
C PHE A 89 -4.63 9.67 -13.41
N ARG A 90 -4.72 10.18 -12.19
CA ARG A 90 -5.59 11.32 -11.85
C ARG A 90 -5.02 12.63 -12.38
N THR A 91 -3.70 12.75 -12.51
CA THR A 91 -3.02 13.91 -13.08
C THR A 91 -2.52 13.58 -14.49
N PRO A 92 -3.34 13.71 -15.54
CA PRO A 92 -2.85 13.51 -16.89
C PRO A 92 -1.76 14.55 -17.20
N PRO A 93 -0.65 14.17 -17.87
CA PRO A 93 0.42 15.11 -18.24
C PRO A 93 -0.04 16.20 -19.24
N THR A 94 -1.29 16.15 -19.71
CA THR A 94 -1.80 16.97 -20.81
C THR A 94 -3.16 17.63 -20.56
N SER A 95 -3.74 17.61 -19.35
CA SER A 95 -4.91 18.46 -19.10
C SER A 95 -4.44 19.90 -18.86
N PRO A 96 -4.91 20.90 -19.65
CA PRO A 96 -4.66 22.29 -19.29
C PRO A 96 -5.18 22.55 -17.87
N PRO A 97 -4.47 23.30 -17.03
CA PRO A 97 -5.04 23.78 -15.79
C PRO A 97 -6.15 24.74 -16.22
N PHE A 98 -7.42 24.38 -16.02
CA PHE A 98 -8.61 25.25 -16.02
C PHE A 98 -9.79 24.51 -16.66
N GLU A 99 -10.60 23.82 -15.86
CA GLU A 99 -12.05 23.83 -16.13
C GLU A 99 -12.94 23.53 -14.92
N PHE A 100 -12.45 23.68 -13.69
CA PHE A 100 -13.36 23.78 -12.54
C PHE A 100 -12.82 24.74 -11.49
N ALA A 101 -13.66 25.71 -11.14
CA ALA A 101 -13.42 26.83 -10.23
C ALA A 101 -13.04 26.38 -8.81
N SER A 102 -11.78 26.00 -8.58
CA SER A 102 -11.22 25.87 -7.24
C SER A 102 -10.00 26.79 -7.10
N PRO A 103 -9.86 27.50 -5.97
CA PRO A 103 -8.78 28.47 -5.78
C PRO A 103 -7.42 27.77 -5.89
N PRO A 104 -6.36 28.44 -6.40
CA PRO A 104 -5.04 27.84 -6.63
C PRO A 104 -4.41 27.18 -5.39
N ILE A 105 -4.89 27.53 -4.19
CA ILE A 105 -4.49 26.97 -2.91
C ILE A 105 -4.94 25.50 -2.76
N SER A 106 -6.09 25.09 -3.32
CA SER A 106 -6.59 23.71 -3.21
C SER A 106 -5.70 22.72 -3.97
N LEU A 107 -5.24 23.10 -5.17
CA LEU A 107 -4.37 22.28 -6.00
C LEU A 107 -2.98 22.13 -5.38
N LEU A 108 -2.40 23.22 -4.89
CA LEU A 108 -1.10 23.19 -4.22
C LEU A 108 -1.16 22.37 -2.92
N SER A 109 -2.23 22.53 -2.13
CA SER A 109 -2.44 21.73 -0.91
C SER A 109 -2.63 20.25 -1.22
N PHE A 110 -3.32 19.95 -2.33
CA PHE A 110 -3.53 18.58 -2.80
C PHE A 110 -2.22 17.94 -3.30
N LEU A 111 -1.43 18.64 -4.12
CA LEU A 111 -0.13 18.15 -4.59
C LEU A 111 0.88 17.98 -3.45
N LEU A 112 0.85 18.86 -2.44
CA LEU A 112 1.65 18.69 -1.23
C LEU A 112 1.21 17.46 -0.42
N LEU A 113 -0.10 17.19 -0.35
CA LEU A 113 -0.61 15.97 0.28
C LEU A 113 -0.14 14.72 -0.48
N GLU A 114 -0.28 14.69 -1.80
CA GLU A 114 0.18 13.57 -2.65
C GLU A 114 1.71 13.39 -2.56
N GLY A 115 2.48 14.48 -2.58
CA GLY A 115 3.93 14.46 -2.34
C GLY A 115 4.29 13.94 -0.95
N LYS A 116 3.49 14.26 0.07
CA LYS A 116 3.67 13.73 1.44
C LYS A 116 3.29 12.26 1.54
N GLN A 117 2.26 11.78 0.83
CA GLN A 117 1.92 10.36 0.80
C GLN A 117 3.02 9.56 0.08
N THR A 118 3.41 9.98 -1.13
CA THR A 118 4.47 9.32 -1.90
C THR A 118 5.82 9.30 -1.19
N SER A 119 6.21 10.41 -0.53
CA SER A 119 7.44 10.45 0.29
C SER A 119 7.37 9.61 1.55
N LYS A 120 6.22 9.52 2.23
CA LYS A 120 6.06 8.61 3.39
C LYS A 120 6.23 7.15 2.99
N PHE A 121 5.75 6.76 1.81
CA PHE A 121 6.07 5.44 1.24
C PHE A 121 7.57 5.31 0.98
N GLY A 122 8.22 6.29 0.34
CA GLY A 122 9.67 6.29 0.11
C GLY A 122 10.53 6.25 1.39
N VAL A 123 10.09 6.90 2.47
CA VAL A 123 10.76 6.88 3.79
C VAL A 123 10.52 5.56 4.52
N PHE A 124 9.36 4.92 4.38
CA PHE A 124 9.11 3.58 4.91
C PHE A 124 10.08 2.54 4.33
N PHE A 125 10.40 2.63 3.03
CA PHE A 125 11.44 1.83 2.38
C PHE A 125 12.87 2.13 2.89
N HIS A 126 13.14 3.34 3.38
CA HIS A 126 14.44 3.73 3.92
C HIS A 126 14.60 3.39 5.42
N ASP A 127 13.53 3.47 6.21
CA ASP A 127 13.56 3.22 7.66
C ASP A 127 13.63 1.72 8.01
N ASN A 128 13.00 0.84 7.21
CA ASN A 128 13.12 -0.61 7.39
C ASN A 128 14.53 -1.15 7.08
N ARG A 129 15.39 -0.38 6.41
CA ARG A 129 16.81 -0.73 6.23
C ARG A 129 17.68 -0.40 7.46
N ALA A 130 17.20 0.44 8.37
CA ALA A 130 17.98 0.91 9.53
C ALA A 130 17.76 0.07 10.80
N LYS A 131 16.83 -0.89 10.79
CA LYS A 131 16.49 -1.72 11.97
C LYS A 131 17.04 -3.16 11.90
N THR A 132 17.83 -3.49 10.88
CA THR A 132 18.46 -4.83 10.69
C THR A 132 19.95 -4.87 11.03
N HIS A 133 20.41 -4.04 11.98
CA HIS A 133 21.75 -4.11 12.56
C HIS A 133 21.71 -4.15 14.08
#